data_AF-A0A2S6HU71-F1
#
_entry.id   AF-A0A2S6HU71-F1
#
_cell.length_a   1.000
_cell.length_b   1.000
_cell.length_c   1.000
_cell.angle_alpha   90.00
_cell.angle_beta   90.00
_cell.angle_gamma   90.00
#
_symmetry.space_group_name_H-M   'P 1'
#
loop_
_entity.id
_entity.type
_entity.pdbx_description
1 polymer ?
#
loop_
_entity_poly.entity_id
_entity_poly.type
_entity_poly.pdbx_seq_one_letter_code
_entity_poly.pdbx_strand_id
1 'polypeptide(L)'
;MGILLTACSSINKVEKNTNYSQYIENTLSNEKLIIEQDFSKSTVVDENDIITIVCEKLQKIDFSSKQSVMNLQPEAAEMYKKAYLNILKNKIPIISKNGEKEYFRDLYRIGTEFEKLDDSYTYYYDDLDNDGFPELGIKSTGYTYILKYEQELNEFNVLFSNPSMYITILGNGRLWYHDGLHSGTIRDEYIVLNSNSKWETVFTLEQGIDTFPFYCVSIGEYKNINLDEELWKKVTTPFFNETKNPIPSKNLNEIFGELL
;
A
#
# COMPACT_ATOMS: atom_id res chain seq x y z
N MET A 1 -61.51 -0.78 9.06
CA MET A 1 -62.34 -0.84 10.28
C MET A 1 -61.72 0.13 11.27
N GLY A 2 -62.30 1.32 11.41
CA GLY A 2 -61.82 2.36 12.32
C GLY A 2 -62.70 2.42 13.57
N ILE A 3 -62.10 2.71 14.72
CA ILE A 3 -62.76 3.16 15.96
C ILE A 3 -61.72 4.07 16.64
N LEU A 4 -61.89 5.39 16.62
CA LEU A 4 -62.63 6.25 17.57
C LEU A 4 -61.98 6.40 18.95
N LEU A 5 -61.62 7.65 19.24
CA LEU A 5 -61.19 8.22 20.51
C LEU A 5 -62.37 8.43 21.48
N THR A 6 -62.10 8.30 22.77
CA THR A 6 -62.76 9.03 23.89
C THR A 6 -61.79 8.99 25.08
N ALA A 7 -61.09 10.09 25.41
CA ALA A 7 -61.47 11.23 26.27
C ALA A 7 -61.34 10.94 27.79
N CYS A 8 -60.43 11.66 28.48
CA CYS A 8 -60.75 12.67 29.52
C CYS A 8 -59.56 13.02 30.45
N SER A 9 -59.38 14.34 30.64
CA SER A 9 -58.97 15.10 31.85
C SER A 9 -57.70 14.69 32.63
N SER A 10 -56.77 15.58 33.00
CA SER A 10 -57.01 16.77 33.83
C SER A 10 -55.78 17.69 33.85
N ILE A 11 -56.05 18.99 34.04
CA ILE A 11 -55.10 20.10 34.18
C ILE A 11 -54.45 20.06 35.57
N ASN A 12 -53.15 20.38 35.66
CA ASN A 12 -52.62 21.15 36.78
C ASN A 12 -51.50 22.09 36.28
N LYS A 13 -51.81 23.39 36.28
CA LYS A 13 -50.81 24.47 36.25
C LYS A 13 -50.16 24.52 37.63
N VAL A 14 -48.84 24.47 37.69
CA VAL A 14 -48.07 25.01 38.81
C VAL A 14 -47.10 26.04 38.26
N GLU A 15 -47.12 27.18 38.92
CA GLU A 15 -46.47 28.44 38.59
C GLU A 15 -44.94 28.35 38.64
N LYS A 16 -44.33 29.14 37.76
CA LYS A 16 -42.91 29.51 37.79
C LYS A 16 -42.58 30.17 39.13
N ASN A 17 -41.48 29.75 39.75
CA ASN A 17 -40.61 30.67 40.47
C ASN A 17 -39.13 30.27 40.33
N THR A 18 -38.43 31.11 39.57
CA THR A 18 -37.06 31.61 39.81
C THR A 18 -36.09 30.69 40.55
N ASN A 19 -35.31 29.89 39.79
CA ASN A 19 -33.94 29.53 40.20
C ASN A 19 -33.03 29.00 39.07
N TYR A 20 -33.43 29.10 37.81
CA TYR A 20 -32.62 28.57 36.69
C TYR A 20 -31.48 29.51 36.24
N SER A 21 -31.59 30.83 36.46
CA SER A 21 -30.56 31.78 35.98
C SER A 21 -29.29 31.80 36.84
N GLN A 22 -29.39 31.60 38.17
CA GLN A 22 -28.22 31.53 39.06
C GLN A 22 -27.43 30.22 38.93
N TYR A 23 -28.08 29.14 38.47
CA TYR A 23 -27.37 27.89 38.17
C TYR A 23 -26.56 28.02 36.87
N ILE A 24 -27.10 28.70 35.85
CA ILE A 24 -26.42 28.85 34.55
C ILE A 24 -25.20 29.79 34.64
N GLU A 25 -25.26 30.88 35.42
CA GLU A 25 -24.13 31.81 35.56
C GLU A 25 -22.94 31.22 36.34
N ASN A 26 -23.18 30.39 37.37
CA ASN A 26 -22.11 29.72 38.12
C ASN A 26 -21.48 28.54 37.37
N THR A 27 -22.23 27.86 36.50
CA THR A 27 -21.66 26.81 35.63
C THR A 27 -20.80 27.41 34.51
N LEU A 28 -21.23 28.53 33.92
CA LEU A 28 -20.46 29.24 32.89
C LEU A 28 -19.18 29.90 33.43
N SER A 29 -19.14 30.37 34.69
CA SER A 29 -17.90 30.94 35.25
C SER A 29 -16.87 29.88 35.63
N ASN A 30 -17.31 28.71 36.12
CA ASN A 30 -16.41 27.61 36.47
C ASN A 30 -15.91 26.83 35.25
N GLU A 31 -16.73 26.68 34.19
CA GLU A 31 -16.24 26.13 32.91
C GLU A 31 -15.26 27.07 32.23
N LYS A 32 -15.44 28.39 32.36
CA LYS A 32 -14.48 29.37 31.81
C LYS A 32 -13.15 29.39 32.59
N LEU A 33 -13.16 29.08 33.89
CA LEU A 33 -11.93 29.01 34.71
C LEU A 33 -11.16 27.68 34.55
N ILE A 34 -11.82 26.60 34.15
CA ILE A 34 -11.19 25.29 33.92
C ILE A 34 -10.60 25.20 32.49
N ILE A 35 -11.10 25.98 31.53
CA ILE A 35 -10.59 26.02 30.16
C ILE A 35 -9.27 26.81 30.02
N GLU A 36 -8.90 27.66 30.99
CA GLU A 36 -7.68 28.48 30.92
C GLU A 36 -6.41 27.83 31.50
N GLN A 37 -6.43 26.57 31.98
CA GLN A 37 -5.23 25.97 32.61
C GLN A 37 -4.63 24.70 31.98
N ASP A 38 -5.18 24.14 30.90
CA ASP A 38 -4.57 22.96 30.23
C ASP A 38 -4.12 23.18 28.76
N PHE A 39 -4.09 24.42 28.28
CA PHE A 39 -3.54 24.76 26.95
C PHE A 39 -2.04 25.11 26.97
N SER A 40 -1.23 24.45 27.80
CA SER A 40 0.23 24.65 27.82
C SER A 40 1.03 23.39 27.45
N LYS A 41 0.89 22.98 26.19
CA LYS A 41 1.96 22.56 25.24
C LYS A 41 1.36 21.79 24.07
N SER A 42 0.53 22.47 23.27
CA SER A 42 0.49 22.16 21.84
C SER A 42 1.54 23.05 21.21
N THR A 43 2.71 22.49 20.89
CA THR A 43 3.64 23.15 19.98
C THR A 43 2.93 23.26 18.64
N VAL A 44 2.40 24.44 18.32
CA VAL A 44 1.99 24.77 16.95
C VAL A 44 3.26 24.69 16.12
N VAL A 45 3.44 23.57 15.43
CA VAL A 45 4.53 23.39 14.47
C VAL A 45 4.18 24.26 13.27
N ASP A 46 5.10 25.14 12.85
CA ASP A 46 4.89 25.99 11.68
C ASP A 46 4.71 25.10 10.43
N GLU A 47 3.89 25.51 9.48
CA GLU A 47 3.69 24.80 8.22
C GLU A 47 5.02 24.66 7.46
N ASN A 48 5.88 25.68 7.56
CA ASN A 48 7.24 25.64 6.99
C ASN A 48 8.14 24.62 7.69
N ASP A 49 7.98 24.42 8.99
CA ASP A 49 8.72 23.40 9.74
C ASP A 49 8.28 21.99 9.28
N ILE A 50 6.97 21.78 9.06
CA ILE A 50 6.44 20.51 8.53
C ILE A 50 6.97 20.22 7.12
N ILE A 51 6.94 21.21 6.23
CA ILE A 51 7.49 21.09 4.87
C ILE A 51 8.97 20.69 4.94
N THR A 52 9.75 21.36 5.80
CA THR A 52 11.17 21.04 6.00
C THR A 52 11.36 19.59 6.46
N ILE A 53 10.59 19.15 7.45
CA ILE A 53 10.65 17.78 7.97
C ILE A 53 10.31 16.75 6.87
N VAL A 54 9.26 16.98 6.09
CA VAL A 54 8.86 16.09 4.99
C VAL A 54 9.93 16.02 3.91
N CYS A 55 10.47 17.16 3.48
CA CYS A 55 11.55 17.21 2.50
C CYS A 55 12.79 16.47 2.98
N GLU A 56 13.18 16.63 4.25
CA GLU A 56 14.31 15.90 4.84
C GLU A 56 14.04 14.39 4.91
N LYS A 57 12.83 13.97 5.27
CA LYS A 57 12.48 12.54 5.32
C LYS A 57 12.59 11.90 3.94
N LEU A 58 12.05 12.54 2.90
CA LEU A 58 12.17 12.04 1.51
C LEU A 58 13.62 11.98 1.03
N GLN A 59 14.43 13.00 1.32
CA GLN A 59 15.83 13.05 0.92
C GLN A 59 16.73 12.02 1.62
N LYS A 60 16.30 11.50 2.78
CA LYS A 60 17.00 10.42 3.50
C LYS A 60 16.71 9.03 2.94
N ILE A 61 15.74 8.87 2.04
CA ILE A 61 15.43 7.58 1.42
C ILE A 61 16.51 7.24 0.41
N ASP A 62 17.07 6.03 0.55
CA ASP A 62 18.06 5.49 -0.38
C ASP A 62 17.38 4.78 -1.55
N PHE A 63 17.35 5.47 -2.70
CA PHE A 63 16.87 4.95 -3.98
C PHE A 63 17.99 4.37 -4.85
N SER A 64 19.20 4.15 -4.31
CA SER A 64 20.27 3.54 -5.10
C SER A 64 19.85 2.15 -5.56
N SER A 65 19.90 1.94 -6.88
CA SER A 65 19.58 0.65 -7.50
C SER A 65 20.68 -0.34 -7.12
N LYS A 66 20.36 -1.29 -6.25
CA LYS A 66 21.22 -2.45 -6.03
C LYS A 66 20.84 -3.47 -7.10
N GLN A 67 21.80 -3.96 -7.85
CA GLN A 67 21.53 -5.08 -8.73
C GLN A 67 21.18 -6.28 -7.83
N SER A 68 20.04 -6.89 -8.07
CA SER A 68 19.68 -8.14 -7.40
C SER A 68 20.75 -9.18 -7.72
N VAL A 69 21.27 -9.86 -6.70
CA VAL A 69 22.27 -10.91 -6.84
C VAL A 69 21.72 -12.18 -6.20
N MET A 70 21.04 -12.99 -7.02
CA MET A 70 20.73 -14.36 -6.64
C MET A 70 22.02 -15.10 -6.30
N ASN A 71 22.08 -15.69 -5.11
CA ASN A 71 23.26 -16.41 -4.63
C ASN A 71 22.94 -17.91 -4.54
N LEU A 72 22.75 -18.53 -5.69
CA LEU A 72 22.35 -19.93 -5.79
C LEU A 72 23.44 -20.78 -6.43
N GLN A 73 23.73 -21.92 -5.80
CA GLN A 73 24.45 -23.00 -6.47
C GLN A 73 23.58 -23.59 -7.61
N PRO A 74 24.18 -24.13 -8.68
CA PRO A 74 23.43 -24.63 -9.84
C PRO A 74 22.31 -25.63 -9.50
N GLU A 75 22.57 -26.55 -8.56
CA GLU A 75 21.61 -27.57 -8.12
C GLU A 75 20.40 -26.94 -7.42
N ALA A 76 20.64 -25.91 -6.59
CA ALA A 76 19.58 -25.17 -5.94
C ALA A 76 18.78 -24.35 -6.97
N ALA A 77 19.46 -23.70 -7.93
CA ALA A 77 18.79 -22.97 -9.00
C ALA A 77 17.84 -23.84 -9.83
N GLU A 78 18.25 -25.06 -10.17
CA GLU A 78 17.39 -26.01 -10.88
C GLU A 78 16.20 -26.47 -10.01
N MET A 79 16.43 -26.69 -8.71
CA MET A 79 15.37 -27.03 -7.75
C MET A 79 14.30 -25.94 -7.65
N TYR A 80 14.69 -24.68 -7.47
CA TYR A 80 13.74 -23.55 -7.42
C TYR A 80 12.91 -23.47 -8.71
N LYS A 81 13.54 -23.56 -9.88
CA LYS A 81 12.83 -23.58 -11.17
C LYS A 81 11.82 -24.73 -11.26
N LYS A 82 12.19 -25.95 -10.85
CA LYS A 82 11.27 -27.10 -10.81
C LYS A 82 10.10 -26.85 -9.86
N ALA A 83 10.36 -26.28 -8.70
CA ALA A 83 9.33 -25.99 -7.70
C ALA A 83 8.30 -24.97 -8.23
N TYR A 84 8.77 -23.84 -8.79
CA TYR A 84 7.88 -22.83 -9.40
C TYR A 84 7.13 -23.36 -10.63
N LEU A 85 7.78 -24.19 -11.47
CA LEU A 85 7.09 -24.82 -12.58
C LEU A 85 5.97 -25.75 -12.10
N ASN A 86 6.16 -26.48 -11.00
CA ASN A 86 5.14 -27.33 -10.41
C ASN A 86 3.96 -26.54 -9.82
N ILE A 87 4.17 -25.32 -9.33
CA ILE A 87 3.09 -24.40 -8.95
C ILE A 87 2.26 -24.01 -10.17
N LEU A 88 2.91 -23.54 -11.24
CA LEU A 88 2.22 -23.15 -12.47
C LEU A 88 1.46 -24.33 -13.10
N LYS A 89 2.01 -25.56 -12.98
CA LYS A 89 1.37 -26.82 -13.39
C LYS A 89 0.32 -27.35 -12.40
N ASN A 90 -0.08 -26.56 -11.39
CA ASN A 90 -1.09 -26.92 -10.38
C ASN A 90 -0.78 -28.23 -9.63
N LYS A 91 0.50 -28.59 -9.45
CA LYS A 91 0.94 -29.82 -8.75
C LYS A 91 1.22 -29.60 -7.27
N ILE A 92 1.62 -28.38 -6.89
CA ILE A 92 1.90 -27.99 -5.50
C ILE A 92 0.96 -26.82 -5.17
N PRO A 93 0.28 -26.85 -4.00
CA PRO A 93 -0.55 -25.73 -3.59
C PRO A 93 0.28 -24.57 -3.06
N ILE A 94 -0.31 -23.39 -3.12
CA ILE A 94 0.10 -22.13 -2.53
C ILE A 94 -0.69 -21.94 -1.24
N ILE A 95 -0.01 -21.54 -0.17
CA ILE A 95 -0.63 -21.07 1.07
C ILE A 95 -1.04 -19.61 0.88
N SER A 96 -2.34 -19.36 0.89
CA SER A 96 -2.90 -18.01 0.81
C SER A 96 -2.59 -17.22 2.07
N LYS A 97 -2.81 -15.89 2.05
CA LYS A 97 -2.63 -15.03 3.23
C LYS A 97 -3.50 -15.45 4.43
N ASN A 98 -4.57 -16.19 4.19
CA ASN A 98 -5.47 -16.71 5.22
C ASN A 98 -5.07 -18.11 5.72
N GLY A 99 -3.98 -18.67 5.20
CA GLY A 99 -3.51 -20.03 5.52
C GLY A 99 -4.21 -21.15 4.73
N GLU A 100 -5.03 -20.80 3.74
CA GLU A 100 -5.74 -21.78 2.92
C GLU A 100 -4.86 -22.30 1.79
N LYS A 101 -5.04 -23.57 1.40
CA LYS A 101 -4.33 -24.18 0.28
C LYS A 101 -5.09 -23.94 -1.01
N GLU A 102 -4.48 -23.20 -1.93
CA GLU A 102 -5.02 -22.86 -3.25
C GLU A 102 -4.05 -23.36 -4.33
N TYR A 103 -4.54 -23.80 -5.48
CA TYR A 103 -3.66 -24.02 -6.63
C TYR A 103 -3.51 -22.73 -7.44
N PHE A 104 -2.50 -22.65 -8.31
CA PHE A 104 -2.31 -21.48 -9.16
C PHE A 104 -3.59 -21.12 -9.95
N ARG A 105 -4.31 -22.12 -10.48
CA ARG A 105 -5.61 -21.93 -11.15
C ARG A 105 -6.70 -21.28 -10.31
N ASP A 106 -6.60 -21.36 -8.99
CA ASP A 106 -7.58 -20.84 -8.05
C ASP A 106 -7.26 -19.39 -7.63
N LEU A 107 -6.07 -18.87 -7.96
CA LEU A 107 -5.68 -17.51 -7.61
C LEU A 107 -6.59 -16.49 -8.29
N TYR A 108 -7.14 -15.58 -7.49
CA TYR A 108 -8.10 -14.59 -7.94
C TYR A 108 -7.63 -13.80 -9.17
N ARG A 109 -8.38 -13.94 -10.27
CA ARG A 109 -8.23 -13.25 -11.57
C ARG A 109 -6.92 -13.44 -12.33
N ILE A 110 -5.89 -14.03 -11.73
CA ILE A 110 -4.65 -14.41 -12.42
C ILE A 110 -4.56 -15.91 -12.70
N GLY A 111 -5.25 -16.73 -11.90
CA GLY A 111 -5.19 -18.17 -11.96
C GLY A 111 -5.76 -18.73 -13.25
N THR A 112 -5.02 -19.68 -13.83
CA THR A 112 -5.47 -20.44 -15.01
C THR A 112 -4.78 -21.81 -15.03
N GLU A 113 -5.16 -22.65 -15.99
CA GLU A 113 -4.43 -23.89 -16.27
C GLU A 113 -3.13 -23.59 -17.01
N PHE A 114 -2.09 -24.39 -16.78
CA PHE A 114 -0.75 -24.17 -17.34
C PHE A 114 -0.77 -24.04 -18.86
N GLU A 115 -1.55 -24.86 -19.54
CA GLU A 115 -1.68 -24.88 -21.01
C GLU A 115 -2.38 -23.64 -21.58
N LYS A 116 -2.98 -22.81 -20.72
CA LYS A 116 -3.66 -21.55 -21.07
C LYS A 116 -2.82 -20.31 -20.77
N LEU A 117 -1.62 -20.48 -20.22
CA LEU A 117 -0.68 -19.38 -20.07
C LEU A 117 -0.24 -18.91 -21.47
N ASP A 118 -0.43 -17.62 -21.73
CA ASP A 118 -0.15 -16.98 -23.01
C ASP A 118 0.66 -15.68 -22.80
N ASP A 119 0.87 -14.94 -23.89
CA ASP A 119 1.65 -13.70 -23.89
C ASP A 119 0.98 -12.55 -23.10
N SER A 120 -0.23 -12.72 -22.57
CA SER A 120 -0.85 -11.75 -21.66
C SER A 120 -0.24 -11.79 -20.24
N TYR A 121 0.55 -12.82 -19.95
CA TYR A 121 1.29 -12.95 -18.70
C TYR A 121 2.70 -12.42 -18.83
N THR A 122 3.15 -11.72 -17.79
CA THR A 122 4.52 -11.25 -17.64
C THR A 122 5.10 -11.84 -16.37
N TYR A 123 6.30 -12.42 -16.46
CA TYR A 123 6.94 -13.08 -15.33
C TYR A 123 8.18 -12.33 -14.87
N TYR A 124 8.51 -12.51 -13.60
CA TYR A 124 9.72 -12.03 -12.97
C TYR A 124 10.27 -13.18 -12.15
N TYR A 125 11.54 -13.50 -12.34
CA TYR A 125 12.23 -14.54 -11.60
C TYR A 125 13.56 -13.98 -11.15
N ASP A 126 13.58 -13.47 -9.93
CA ASP A 126 14.68 -12.71 -9.35
C ASP A 126 14.57 -12.70 -7.82
N ASP A 127 15.58 -12.20 -7.13
CA ASP A 127 15.51 -11.93 -5.68
C ASP A 127 14.71 -10.63 -5.46
N LEU A 128 13.42 -10.82 -5.17
CA LEU A 128 12.42 -9.76 -5.04
C LEU A 128 12.22 -9.33 -3.59
N ASP A 129 12.73 -10.08 -2.62
CA ASP A 129 12.65 -9.76 -1.20
C ASP A 129 14.01 -9.49 -0.51
N ASN A 130 15.10 -9.60 -1.28
CA ASN A 130 16.49 -9.37 -0.88
C ASN A 130 17.01 -10.40 0.15
N ASP A 131 16.59 -11.66 0.05
CA ASP A 131 17.11 -12.78 0.85
C ASP A 131 18.14 -13.66 0.11
N GLY A 132 18.40 -13.36 -1.16
CA GLY A 132 19.34 -14.08 -2.04
C GLY A 132 18.73 -15.25 -2.81
N PHE A 133 17.44 -15.57 -2.58
CA PHE A 133 16.68 -16.61 -3.27
C PHE A 133 15.65 -15.99 -4.23
N PRO A 134 15.20 -16.75 -5.25
CA PRO A 134 14.30 -16.20 -6.26
C PRO A 134 12.84 -16.31 -5.82
N GLU A 135 12.09 -15.24 -6.05
CA GLU A 135 10.63 -15.21 -6.08
C GLU A 135 10.12 -15.30 -7.52
N LEU A 136 8.88 -15.77 -7.67
CA LEU A 136 8.15 -15.69 -8.93
C LEU A 136 7.12 -14.56 -8.87
N GLY A 137 7.46 -13.44 -9.51
CA GLY A 137 6.50 -12.39 -9.83
C GLY A 137 5.68 -12.77 -11.06
N ILE A 138 4.36 -12.62 -10.98
CA ILE A 138 3.43 -12.90 -12.07
C ILE A 138 2.52 -11.69 -12.21
N LYS A 139 2.48 -11.13 -13.42
CA LYS A 139 1.55 -10.07 -13.79
C LYS A 139 0.65 -10.55 -14.92
N SER A 140 -0.63 -10.25 -14.81
CA SER A 140 -1.63 -10.36 -15.88
C SER A 140 -2.50 -9.10 -15.85
N THR A 141 -3.37 -8.92 -16.85
CA THR A 141 -4.20 -7.70 -17.02
C THR A 141 -4.92 -7.31 -15.71
N GLY A 142 -4.39 -6.33 -14.99
CA GLY A 142 -4.98 -5.82 -13.74
C GLY A 142 -4.50 -6.47 -12.43
N TYR A 143 -3.59 -7.45 -12.45
CA TYR A 143 -3.21 -8.22 -11.25
C TYR A 143 -1.72 -8.46 -11.19
N THR A 144 -1.15 -8.28 -10.00
CA THR A 144 0.24 -8.61 -9.69
C THR A 144 0.29 -9.54 -8.49
N TYR A 145 1.00 -10.66 -8.63
CA TYR A 145 1.32 -11.59 -7.56
C TYR A 145 2.84 -11.74 -7.44
N ILE A 146 3.34 -11.91 -6.22
CA ILE A 146 4.70 -12.38 -5.95
C ILE A 146 4.58 -13.60 -5.05
N LEU A 147 5.11 -14.73 -5.54
CA LEU A 147 5.10 -16.00 -4.84
C LEU A 147 6.50 -16.31 -4.32
N LYS A 148 6.59 -16.72 -3.06
CA LYS A 148 7.82 -17.13 -2.39
C LYS A 148 7.81 -18.63 -2.13
N TYR A 149 8.93 -19.30 -2.40
CA TYR A 149 9.14 -20.71 -2.09
C TYR A 149 9.95 -20.87 -0.80
N GLU A 150 9.35 -21.49 0.21
CA GLU A 150 10.02 -21.86 1.46
C GLU A 150 10.60 -23.26 1.32
N GLN A 151 11.86 -23.33 0.90
CA GLN A 151 12.54 -24.59 0.59
C GLN A 151 12.53 -25.59 1.75
N GLU A 152 12.73 -25.13 2.99
CA GLU A 152 12.78 -26.00 4.17
C GLU A 152 11.45 -26.70 4.45
N LEU A 153 10.34 -26.05 4.11
CA LEU A 153 8.98 -26.54 4.32
C LEU A 153 8.42 -27.20 3.05
N ASN A 154 9.04 -26.96 1.89
CA ASN A 154 8.51 -27.29 0.58
C ASN A 154 7.09 -26.69 0.39
N GLU A 155 6.94 -25.43 0.78
CA GLU A 155 5.69 -24.68 0.74
C GLU A 155 5.85 -23.39 -0.05
N PHE A 156 4.73 -22.89 -0.58
CA PHE A 156 4.69 -21.62 -1.30
C PHE A 156 3.77 -20.66 -0.58
N ASN A 157 4.16 -19.39 -0.50
CA ASN A 157 3.35 -18.34 0.13
C ASN A 157 3.12 -17.20 -0.86
N VAL A 158 1.95 -16.56 -0.75
CA VAL A 158 1.69 -15.29 -1.45
C VAL A 158 2.37 -14.15 -0.68
N LEU A 159 3.56 -13.75 -1.12
CA LEU A 159 4.31 -12.63 -0.55
C LEU A 159 3.64 -11.29 -0.88
N PHE A 160 3.17 -11.13 -2.13
CA PHE A 160 2.45 -9.95 -2.58
C PHE A 160 1.25 -10.33 -3.44
N SER A 161 0.16 -9.58 -3.29
CA SER A 161 -0.98 -9.63 -4.19
C SER A 161 -1.63 -8.25 -4.21
N ASN A 162 -1.85 -7.69 -5.40
CA ASN A 162 -2.54 -6.43 -5.56
C ASN A 162 -3.48 -6.49 -6.79
N PRO A 163 -4.77 -6.17 -6.62
CA PRO A 163 -5.74 -6.12 -7.71
C PRO A 163 -5.63 -4.82 -8.54
N SER A 164 -4.41 -4.44 -8.92
CA SER A 164 -4.15 -3.23 -9.70
C SER A 164 -3.15 -3.49 -10.83
N MET A 165 -3.42 -2.90 -12.00
CA MET A 165 -2.47 -2.85 -13.14
C MET A 165 -1.30 -1.89 -12.90
N TYR A 166 -1.42 -1.02 -11.89
CA TYR A 166 -0.53 0.12 -11.67
C TYR A 166 0.77 -0.25 -10.94
N ILE A 167 1.00 -1.53 -10.62
CA ILE A 167 2.20 -1.97 -9.91
C ILE A 167 3.33 -2.28 -10.89
N THR A 168 4.49 -1.67 -10.68
CA THR A 168 5.77 -2.00 -11.31
C THR A 168 6.71 -2.61 -10.27
N ILE A 169 7.38 -3.71 -10.62
CA ILE A 169 8.36 -4.34 -9.75
C ILE A 169 9.73 -3.70 -10.01
N LEU A 170 10.33 -3.12 -8.97
CA LEU A 170 11.65 -2.49 -9.04
C LEU A 170 12.78 -3.43 -8.57
N GLY A 171 12.44 -4.54 -7.90
CA GLY A 171 13.38 -5.53 -7.37
C GLY A 171 13.84 -5.22 -5.94
N ASN A 172 14.52 -6.17 -5.28
CA ASN A 172 15.08 -6.04 -3.91
C ASN A 172 14.11 -5.44 -2.87
N GLY A 173 12.89 -5.97 -2.81
CA GLY A 173 11.88 -5.53 -1.85
C GLY A 173 11.27 -4.17 -2.19
N ARG A 174 11.24 -3.75 -3.46
CA ARG A 174 10.70 -2.44 -3.88
C ARG A 174 9.69 -2.56 -5.01
N LEU A 175 8.58 -1.84 -4.88
CA LEU A 175 7.53 -1.70 -5.88
C LEU A 175 7.18 -0.23 -6.06
N TRP A 176 6.67 0.07 -7.25
CA TRP A 176 6.11 1.38 -7.59
C TRP A 176 4.66 1.21 -8.00
N TYR A 177 3.76 1.89 -7.31
CA TYR A 177 2.39 2.08 -7.78
C TYR A 177 2.33 3.37 -8.59
N HIS A 178 1.79 3.32 -9.81
CA HIS A 178 1.62 4.48 -10.68
C HIS A 178 0.22 4.51 -11.31
N ASP A 179 -0.66 5.34 -10.77
CA ASP A 179 -1.95 5.65 -11.38
C ASP A 179 -1.80 6.91 -12.25
N GLY A 180 -1.67 6.66 -13.55
CA GLY A 180 -1.14 7.64 -14.49
C GLY A 180 -2.03 8.83 -14.74
N LEU A 181 -3.36 8.75 -14.68
CA LEU A 181 -4.30 9.87 -14.92
C LEU A 181 -5.74 9.54 -14.50
N HIS A 182 -5.98 9.12 -13.26
CA HIS A 182 -7.36 8.95 -12.76
C HIS A 182 -7.89 10.24 -12.14
N SER A 183 -8.88 10.85 -12.82
CA SER A 183 -9.57 12.09 -12.40
C SER A 183 -8.68 13.34 -12.32
N GLY A 184 -7.81 13.56 -13.32
CA GLY A 184 -6.96 14.77 -13.39
C GLY A 184 -5.79 14.78 -12.38
N THR A 185 -5.55 13.66 -11.71
CA THR A 185 -4.50 13.49 -10.70
C THR A 185 -3.64 12.29 -11.06
N ILE A 186 -2.32 12.47 -10.97
CA ILE A 186 -1.33 11.40 -10.99
C ILE A 186 -1.09 10.98 -9.55
N ARG A 187 -1.08 9.67 -9.28
CA ARG A 187 -0.74 9.13 -7.95
C ARG A 187 0.40 8.15 -8.05
N ASP A 188 1.44 8.38 -7.25
CA ASP A 188 2.56 7.48 -7.12
C ASP A 188 2.71 7.02 -5.67
N GLU A 189 2.99 5.73 -5.50
CA GLU A 189 3.42 5.21 -4.19
C GLU A 189 4.73 4.47 -4.33
N TYR A 190 5.62 4.69 -3.36
CA TYR A 190 6.80 3.86 -3.18
C TYR A 190 6.53 2.85 -2.07
N ILE A 191 6.53 1.57 -2.45
CA ILE A 191 6.15 0.47 -1.58
C ILE A 191 7.38 -0.40 -1.35
N VAL A 192 7.71 -0.65 -0.10
CA VAL A 192 8.91 -1.40 0.30
C VAL A 192 8.51 -2.60 1.17
N LEU A 193 9.24 -3.70 1.02
CA LEU A 193 9.14 -4.85 1.90
C LEU A 193 9.94 -4.58 3.17
N ASN A 194 9.26 -4.57 4.32
CA ASN A 194 9.91 -4.38 5.61
C ASN A 194 10.50 -5.69 6.17
N SER A 195 11.24 -5.57 7.27
CA SER A 195 11.92 -6.68 7.94
C SER A 195 10.99 -7.80 8.46
N ASN A 196 9.67 -7.56 8.49
CA ASN A 196 8.67 -8.54 8.90
C ASN A 196 7.98 -9.20 7.69
N SER A 197 8.59 -9.11 6.51
CA SER A 197 8.04 -9.62 5.24
C SER A 197 6.67 -9.02 4.89
N LYS A 198 6.45 -7.75 5.25
CA LYS A 198 5.22 -7.01 4.90
C LYS A 198 5.54 -5.84 3.98
N TRP A 199 4.78 -5.75 2.89
CA TRP A 199 4.84 -4.62 1.98
C TRP A 199 4.14 -3.41 2.61
N GLU A 200 4.83 -2.28 2.66
CA GLU A 200 4.33 -1.03 3.22
C GLU A 200 4.58 0.14 2.28
N THR A 201 3.58 1.02 2.15
CA THR A 201 3.74 2.29 1.45
C THR A 201 4.59 3.23 2.31
N VAL A 202 5.79 3.57 1.83
CA VAL A 202 6.72 4.48 2.49
C VAL A 202 6.24 5.92 2.35
N PHE A 203 5.85 6.30 1.13
CA PHE A 203 5.22 7.58 0.84
C PHE A 203 4.24 7.48 -0.32
N THR A 204 3.33 8.45 -0.37
CA THR A 204 2.42 8.70 -1.49
C THR A 204 2.67 10.10 -2.03
N LEU A 205 2.66 10.21 -3.36
CA LEU A 205 2.78 11.45 -4.11
C LEU A 205 1.49 11.64 -4.91
N GLU A 206 0.91 12.84 -4.85
CA GLU A 206 -0.18 13.23 -5.74
C GLU A 206 0.16 14.51 -6.49
N GLN A 207 -0.06 14.50 -7.79
CA GLN A 207 0.13 15.66 -8.66
C GLN A 207 -1.14 15.97 -9.44
N GLY A 208 -1.66 17.19 -9.29
CA GLY A 208 -2.69 17.72 -10.17
C GLY A 208 -2.10 18.22 -11.48
N ILE A 209 -2.67 17.82 -12.61
CA ILE A 209 -2.19 18.23 -13.95
C ILE A 209 -3.10 19.25 -14.66
N ASP A 210 -4.23 19.61 -14.05
CA ASP A 210 -5.23 20.52 -14.63
C ASP A 210 -4.94 22.00 -14.28
N THR A 211 -5.95 22.87 -14.48
CA THR A 211 -5.89 24.35 -14.35
C THR A 211 -5.25 24.86 -13.05
N PHE A 212 -5.22 24.05 -11.99
CA PHE A 212 -4.58 24.36 -10.73
C PHE A 212 -3.63 23.21 -10.36
N PRO A 213 -2.37 23.24 -10.85
CA PRO A 213 -1.41 22.22 -10.50
C PRO A 213 -1.14 22.27 -9.00
N PHE A 214 -1.04 21.09 -8.40
CA PHE A 214 -0.67 20.92 -7.00
C PHE A 214 0.30 19.75 -6.88
N TYR A 215 1.11 19.78 -5.82
CA TYR A 215 2.15 18.79 -5.55
C TYR A 215 2.05 18.39 -4.09
N CYS A 216 1.57 17.17 -3.84
CA CYS A 216 1.19 16.74 -2.50
C CYS A 216 1.98 15.51 -2.08
N VAL A 217 2.54 15.54 -0.87
CA VAL A 217 3.32 14.45 -0.30
C VAL A 217 2.67 13.95 0.99
N SER A 218 2.58 12.63 1.12
CA SER A 218 2.27 11.95 2.38
C SER A 218 3.39 10.99 2.75
N ILE A 219 3.99 11.14 3.93
CA ILE A 219 5.07 10.27 4.43
C ILE A 219 4.96 10.09 5.96
N GLY A 220 4.87 8.83 6.40
CA GLY A 220 4.65 8.51 7.82
C GLY A 220 3.38 9.17 8.37
N GLU A 221 3.53 9.95 9.43
CA GLU A 221 2.49 10.72 10.10
C GLU A 221 2.05 11.99 9.35
N TYR A 222 2.87 12.50 8.43
CA TYR A 222 2.59 13.73 7.68
C TYR A 222 1.77 13.38 6.44
N LYS A 223 0.54 13.90 6.37
CA LYS A 223 -0.40 13.61 5.29
C LYS A 223 -0.76 14.88 4.55
N ASN A 224 -0.86 14.77 3.23
CA ASN A 224 -1.33 15.81 2.32
C ASN A 224 -0.56 17.14 2.43
N ILE A 225 0.77 17.08 2.53
CA ILE A 225 1.63 18.26 2.63
C ILE A 225 1.89 18.81 1.23
N ASN A 226 1.46 20.05 0.99
CA ASN A 226 1.68 20.72 -0.29
C ASN A 226 3.10 21.26 -0.38
N LEU A 227 3.74 21.01 -1.51
CA LEU A 227 5.03 21.57 -1.86
C LEU A 227 4.85 22.54 -3.03
N ASP A 228 5.72 23.54 -3.11
CA ASP A 228 5.92 24.23 -4.38
C ASP A 228 6.61 23.30 -5.40
N GLU A 229 6.60 23.71 -6.67
CA GLU A 229 7.14 22.92 -7.77
C GLU A 229 8.65 22.68 -7.66
N GLU A 230 9.42 23.63 -7.11
CA GLU A 230 10.87 23.51 -6.99
C GLU A 230 11.24 22.47 -5.93
N LEU A 231 10.61 22.53 -4.76
CA LEU A 231 10.77 21.56 -3.69
C LEU A 231 10.29 20.18 -4.13
N TRP A 232 9.13 20.09 -4.77
CA TRP A 232 8.61 18.83 -5.34
C TRP A 232 9.63 18.17 -6.25
N LYS A 233 10.14 18.89 -7.26
CA LYS A 233 11.14 18.36 -8.20
C LYS A 233 12.38 17.90 -7.44
N LYS A 234 12.88 18.71 -6.49
CA LYS A 234 14.07 18.39 -5.72
C LYS A 234 13.94 17.07 -4.95
N VAL A 235 12.80 16.85 -4.27
CA VAL A 235 12.62 15.68 -3.38
C VAL A 235 12.16 14.42 -4.11
N THR A 236 11.47 14.55 -5.24
CA THR A 236 10.90 13.40 -5.97
C THR A 236 11.79 12.90 -7.11
N THR A 237 12.70 13.72 -7.65
CA THR A 237 13.59 13.33 -8.76
C THR A 237 14.38 12.04 -8.50
N PRO A 238 14.96 11.81 -7.30
CA PRO A 238 15.67 10.55 -7.02
C PRO A 238 14.77 9.32 -7.20
N PHE A 239 13.55 9.36 -6.66
CA PHE A 239 12.56 8.30 -6.81
C PHE A 239 12.19 8.07 -8.29
N PHE A 240 11.80 9.11 -9.02
CA PHE A 240 11.44 8.97 -10.44
C PHE A 240 12.61 8.57 -11.35
N ASN A 241 13.86 8.71 -10.89
CA ASN A 241 15.01 8.17 -11.59
C ASN A 241 15.16 6.66 -11.37
N GLU A 242 14.85 6.16 -10.18
CA GLU A 242 14.83 4.72 -9.90
C GLU A 242 13.77 4.00 -10.74
N THR A 243 12.57 4.58 -10.86
CA THR A 243 11.45 3.97 -11.60
C THR A 243 11.71 3.79 -13.09
N LYS A 244 12.73 4.45 -13.65
CA LYS A 244 13.16 4.29 -15.06
C LYS A 244 13.90 2.99 -15.32
N ASN A 245 14.33 2.27 -14.28
CA ASN A 245 15.10 1.04 -14.40
C ASN A 245 14.41 -0.11 -13.65
N PRO A 246 13.16 -0.48 -14.01
CA PRO A 246 12.50 -1.63 -13.41
C PRO A 246 13.25 -2.92 -13.75
N ILE A 247 13.06 -3.97 -12.95
CA ILE A 247 13.62 -5.27 -13.29
C ILE A 247 13.02 -5.77 -14.61
N PRO A 248 13.83 -6.38 -15.51
CA PRO A 248 13.34 -6.87 -16.77
C PRO A 248 12.39 -8.05 -16.54
N SER A 249 11.25 -8.00 -17.21
CA SER A 249 10.37 -9.15 -17.29
C SER A 249 10.98 -10.28 -18.10
N LYS A 250 10.53 -11.50 -17.84
CA LYS A 250 10.92 -12.73 -18.51
C LYS A 250 9.68 -13.46 -19.04
N ASN A 251 9.87 -14.29 -20.05
CA ASN A 251 8.90 -15.30 -20.48
C ASN A 251 9.21 -16.67 -19.84
N LEU A 252 8.29 -17.63 -19.98
CA LEU A 252 8.45 -18.97 -19.40
C LEU A 252 9.69 -19.69 -19.92
N ASN A 253 10.06 -19.54 -21.20
CA ASN A 253 11.23 -20.20 -21.77
C ASN A 253 12.54 -19.62 -21.21
N GLU A 254 12.62 -18.31 -20.99
CA GLU A 254 13.78 -17.67 -20.34
C GLU A 254 13.99 -18.14 -18.89
N ILE A 255 12.90 -18.43 -18.17
CA ILE A 255 12.97 -18.91 -16.78
C ILE A 255 13.27 -20.42 -16.76
N PHE A 256 12.45 -21.23 -17.45
CA PHE A 256 12.40 -22.67 -17.27
C PHE A 256 13.17 -23.46 -18.34
N GLY A 257 13.37 -22.90 -19.55
CA GLY A 257 14.14 -23.53 -20.63
C GLY A 257 13.74 -24.97 -20.89
N GLU A 258 14.71 -25.89 -20.79
CA GLU A 258 14.55 -27.33 -21.03
C GLU A 258 13.57 -28.05 -20.07
N LEU A 259 13.11 -27.38 -19.01
CA LEU A 259 12.15 -27.97 -18.06
C LEU A 259 10.69 -27.95 -18.56
N LEU A 260 10.38 -27.20 -19.62
CA LEU A 260 9.00 -26.99 -20.08
C LEU A 260 8.35 -28.26 -20.63
#